data_AF-A0A4P9VPW3-F1
#
_entry.id   AF-A0A4P9VPW3-F1
#
_cell.length_a   1.000
_cell.length_b   1.000
_cell.length_c   1.000
_cell.angle_alpha   90.00
_cell.angle_beta   90.00
_cell.angle_gamma   90.00
#
_symmetry.space_group_name_H-M   'P 1'
#
loop_
_entity.id
_entity.type
_entity.pdbx_description
1 polymer ?
#
loop_
_entity_poly.entity_id
_entity_poly.type
_entity_poly.pdbx_seq_one_letter_code
_entity_poly.pdbx_strand_id
1 'polypeptide(L)'
;MHPAVILHSLRFVVRAFIAIAIFVTAVFLSAMMVTEGFSWLYLLGAIACFITAYFTWPSKKRGQRDRDCWYYDVCELLIELPIEFLLWLFRLLGRLFRSNDGGFDIDL
;
A
#
# COMPACT_ATOMS: atom_id res chain seq x y z
N MET A 1 -24.87 -9.83 -25.65
CA MET A 1 -23.93 -9.79 -24.50
C MET A 1 -22.88 -10.87 -24.71
N HIS A 2 -21.64 -10.49 -25.02
CA HIS A 2 -20.57 -11.45 -25.37
C HIS A 2 -19.92 -12.05 -24.11
N PRO A 3 -19.67 -13.37 -24.04
CA PRO A 3 -19.06 -14.05 -22.89
C PRO A 3 -17.67 -13.52 -22.51
N ALA A 4 -16.94 -12.94 -23.47
CA ALA A 4 -15.63 -12.31 -23.24
C ALA A 4 -15.68 -11.10 -22.29
N VAL A 5 -16.79 -10.33 -22.30
CA VAL A 5 -16.95 -9.12 -21.47
C VAL A 5 -17.16 -9.48 -19.99
N ILE A 6 -17.83 -10.61 -19.74
CA ILE A 6 -18.12 -11.13 -18.39
C ILE A 6 -16.83 -11.62 -17.74
N LEU A 7 -15.99 -12.35 -18.49
CA LEU A 7 -14.73 -12.88 -17.97
C LEU A 7 -13.73 -11.76 -17.61
N HIS A 8 -13.66 -10.70 -18.43
CA HIS A 8 -12.81 -9.54 -18.14
C HIS A 8 -13.26 -8.80 -16.87
N SER A 9 -14.57 -8.60 -16.73
CA SER A 9 -15.17 -7.94 -15.56
C SER A 9 -14.98 -8.77 -14.28
N LEU A 10 -15.11 -10.10 -14.36
CA LEU A 10 -14.93 -11.00 -13.22
C LEU A 10 -13.50 -10.95 -12.66
N ARG A 11 -12.49 -10.97 -13.54
CA ARG A 11 -11.07 -10.91 -13.14
C ARG A 11 -10.73 -9.61 -12.42
N PHE A 12 -11.34 -8.50 -12.84
CA PHE A 12 -11.19 -7.21 -12.18
C PHE A 12 -11.77 -7.23 -10.76
N VAL A 13 -13.00 -7.71 -10.61
CA VAL A 13 -13.70 -7.77 -9.31
C VAL A 13 -12.96 -8.67 -8.32
N VAL A 14 -12.49 -9.85 -8.76
CA VAL A 14 -11.72 -10.76 -7.90
C VAL A 14 -10.44 -10.11 -7.39
N ARG A 15 -9.69 -9.42 -8.25
CA ARG A 15 -8.47 -8.70 -7.83
C ARG A 15 -8.77 -7.58 -6.85
N ALA A 16 -9.86 -6.83 -7.06
CA ALA A 16 -10.28 -5.79 -6.15
C ALA A 16 -10.63 -6.36 -4.76
N PHE A 17 -11.38 -7.46 -4.70
CA PHE A 17 -11.70 -8.15 -3.45
C PHE A 17 -10.44 -8.65 -2.72
N ILE A 18 -9.49 -9.25 -3.44
CA ILE A 18 -8.23 -9.71 -2.86
C ILE A 18 -7.43 -8.53 -2.30
N ALA A 19 -7.32 -7.43 -3.04
CA ALA A 19 -6.60 -6.24 -2.58
C ALA A 19 -7.21 -5.66 -1.29
N ILE A 20 -8.54 -5.60 -1.19
CA ILE A 20 -9.23 -5.14 0.02
C ILE A 20 -8.97 -6.11 1.20
N ALA A 21 -9.03 -7.43 0.97
CA ALA A 21 -8.76 -8.41 2.02
C ALA A 21 -7.31 -8.30 2.57
N ILE A 22 -6.34 -8.10 1.68
CA ILE A 22 -4.94 -7.88 2.07
C ILE A 22 -4.80 -6.56 2.85
N PHE A 23 -5.48 -5.50 2.41
CA PHE A 23 -5.48 -4.21 3.09
C PHE A 23 -6.03 -4.31 4.52
N VAL A 24 -7.17 -4.98 4.71
CA VAL A 24 -7.76 -5.20 6.04
C VAL A 24 -6.80 -6.00 6.93
N THR A 25 -6.14 -7.01 6.37
CA THR A 25 -5.09 -7.76 7.07
C THR A 25 -3.93 -6.85 7.50
N ALA A 26 -3.46 -5.95 6.64
CA ALA A 26 -2.39 -5.01 6.97
C ALA A 26 -2.78 -4.08 8.13
N VAL A 27 -4.02 -3.57 8.12
CA VAL A 27 -4.57 -2.73 9.20
C VAL A 27 -4.67 -3.54 10.50
N PHE A 28 -5.12 -4.79 10.42
CA PHE A 28 -5.21 -5.67 11.58
C PHE A 28 -3.84 -5.94 12.21
N LEU A 29 -2.82 -6.29 11.41
CA LEU A 29 -1.45 -6.47 11.90
C LEU A 29 -0.92 -5.18 12.55
N SER A 30 -1.22 -4.03 11.96
CA SER A 30 -0.83 -2.72 12.51
C SER A 30 -1.50 -2.46 13.86
N ALA A 31 -2.78 -2.80 14.02
CA ALA A 31 -3.51 -2.67 15.28
C ALA A 31 -2.97 -3.63 16.36
N MET A 32 -2.68 -4.88 15.99
CA MET A 32 -2.09 -5.88 16.90
C MET A 32 -0.74 -5.41 17.44
N MET A 33 0.07 -4.75 16.61
CA MET A 33 1.34 -4.17 17.07
C MET A 33 1.14 -3.07 18.12
N VAL A 34 0.02 -2.35 18.11
CA VAL A 34 -0.30 -1.33 19.11
C VAL A 34 -0.81 -1.96 20.41
N THR A 35 -1.57 -3.06 20.32
CA THR A 35 -2.20 -3.70 21.50
C THR A 35 -1.31 -4.71 22.21
N GLU A 36 -0.56 -5.53 21.46
CA GLU A 36 0.30 -6.59 22.02
C GLU A 36 1.76 -6.15 22.20
N GLY A 37 2.12 -4.96 21.70
CA GLY A 37 3.46 -4.41 21.78
C GLY A 37 4.19 -4.40 20.44
N PHE A 38 5.17 -3.50 20.35
CA PHE A 38 5.91 -3.25 19.12
C PHE A 38 6.78 -4.46 18.74
N SER A 39 6.56 -5.02 17.55
CA SER A 39 7.33 -6.12 16.99
C SER A 39 7.72 -5.82 15.55
N TRP A 40 9.03 -5.93 15.26
CA TRP A 40 9.58 -5.73 13.92
C TRP A 40 8.98 -6.68 12.88
N LEU A 41 8.63 -7.91 13.29
CA LEU A 41 7.99 -8.90 12.41
C LEU A 41 6.60 -8.43 11.96
N TYR A 42 5.78 -7.91 12.89
CA TYR A 42 4.46 -7.38 12.56
C TYR A 42 4.54 -6.11 11.72
N LEU A 43 5.54 -5.24 11.99
CA LEU A 43 5.78 -4.06 11.18
C LEU A 43 6.13 -4.42 9.72
N LEU A 44 7.10 -5.31 9.53
CA LEU A 44 7.52 -5.76 8.20
C LEU A 44 6.38 -6.49 7.47
N GLY A 45 5.63 -7.34 8.18
CA GLY A 45 4.44 -8.00 7.65
C GLY A 45 3.36 -7.01 7.20
N ALA A 46 3.05 -6.00 8.01
CA ALA A 46 2.08 -4.97 7.66
C ALA A 46 2.52 -4.16 6.43
N ILE A 47 3.79 -3.74 6.36
CA ILE A 47 4.34 -3.02 5.20
C ILE A 47 4.25 -3.89 3.94
N ALA A 48 4.64 -5.16 4.01
CA ALA A 48 4.54 -6.08 2.89
C ALA A 48 3.08 -6.27 2.42
N CYS A 49 2.14 -6.38 3.35
CA CYS A 49 0.71 -6.44 3.03
C CYS A 49 0.21 -5.15 2.37
N PHE A 50 0.58 -3.97 2.85
CA PHE A 50 0.20 -2.70 2.20
C PHE A 50 0.72 -2.62 0.76
N ILE A 51 1.99 -2.97 0.55
CA ILE A 51 2.61 -2.98 -0.79
C ILE A 51 1.88 -3.96 -1.72
N THR A 52 1.62 -5.18 -1.26
CA THR A 52 0.94 -6.20 -2.06
C THR A 52 -0.51 -5.84 -2.36
N ALA A 53 -1.24 -5.22 -1.42
CA ALA A 53 -2.57 -4.69 -1.66
C ALA A 53 -2.56 -3.63 -2.77
N TYR A 54 -1.62 -2.68 -2.69
CA TYR A 54 -1.44 -1.64 -3.71
C TYR A 54 -1.11 -2.19 -5.10
N PHE A 55 -0.23 -3.19 -5.19
CA PHE A 55 0.11 -3.81 -6.48
C PHE A 55 -1.03 -4.66 -7.05
N THR A 56 -1.85 -5.26 -6.19
CA THR A 56 -2.98 -6.09 -6.61
C THR A 56 -4.16 -5.23 -7.09
N TRP A 57 -4.34 -4.05 -6.49
CA TRP A 57 -5.41 -3.13 -6.82
C TRP A 57 -5.42 -2.74 -8.30
N PRO A 58 -6.54 -2.91 -9.01
CA PRO A 58 -6.64 -2.52 -10.41
C PRO A 58 -6.85 -1.00 -10.53
N SER A 59 -5.75 -0.25 -10.42
CA SER A 59 -5.71 1.22 -10.46
C SER A 59 -6.00 1.79 -11.85
N LYS A 60 -6.70 2.93 -11.87
CA LYS A 60 -7.03 3.70 -13.08
C LYS A 60 -5.76 4.28 -13.73
N LYS A 61 -4.76 4.68 -12.93
CA LYS A 61 -3.46 5.19 -13.41
C LYS A 61 -2.72 4.21 -14.32
N ARG A 62 -3.07 2.91 -14.28
CA ARG A 62 -2.46 1.84 -15.09
C ARG A 62 -3.26 1.49 -16.35
N GLY A 63 -4.25 2.31 -16.74
CA GLY A 63 -5.02 2.14 -17.97
C GLY A 63 -5.98 0.94 -17.97
N GLN A 64 -6.27 0.35 -16.80
CA GLN A 64 -7.13 -0.83 -16.67
C GLN A 64 -8.63 -0.51 -16.51
N ARG A 65 -9.03 0.77 -16.53
CA ARG A 65 -10.42 1.21 -16.36
C ARG A 65 -10.81 2.28 -17.36
N ASP A 66 -11.90 2.03 -18.09
CA ASP A 66 -12.51 2.95 -19.06
C ASP A 66 -13.74 3.68 -18.48
N ARG A 67 -14.16 3.33 -17.24
CA ARG A 67 -15.30 3.95 -16.55
C ARG A 67 -14.90 4.73 -15.31
N ASP A 68 -15.24 6.01 -15.33
CA ASP A 68 -15.21 6.93 -14.20
C ASP A 68 -16.34 6.59 -13.22
N CYS A 69 -16.02 5.77 -12.22
CA CYS A 69 -16.90 5.44 -11.12
C CYS A 69 -16.23 5.94 -9.85
N TRP A 70 -16.86 6.94 -9.22
CA TRP A 70 -16.35 7.61 -8.02
C TRP A 70 -15.98 6.63 -6.89
N TYR A 71 -16.73 5.52 -6.74
CA TYR A 71 -16.50 4.50 -5.71
C TYR A 71 -15.08 3.90 -5.79
N TYR A 72 -14.63 3.53 -6.99
CA TYR A 72 -13.32 2.92 -7.15
C TYR A 72 -12.19 3.93 -7.00
N ASP A 73 -12.44 5.20 -7.32
CA ASP A 73 -11.44 6.26 -7.16
C ASP A 73 -11.23 6.56 -5.65
N VAL A 74 -12.29 6.50 -4.84
CA VAL A 74 -12.19 6.56 -3.37
C VAL A 74 -11.41 5.36 -2.82
N CYS A 75 -11.68 4.14 -3.30
CA CYS A 75 -10.93 2.97 -2.85
C CYS A 75 -9.45 3.02 -3.27
N GLU A 76 -9.14 3.55 -4.46
CA GLU A 76 -7.76 3.76 -4.92
C GLU A 76 -7.03 4.74 -3.98
N LEU A 77 -7.66 5.86 -3.64
CA LEU A 77 -7.13 6.81 -2.65
C LEU A 77 -6.90 6.13 -1.30
N LEU A 78 -7.85 5.32 -0.83
CA LEU A 78 -7.79 4.66 0.47
C LEU A 78 -6.64 3.65 0.57
N ILE A 79 -6.30 2.98 -0.55
CA ILE A 79 -5.17 2.05 -0.64
C ILE A 79 -3.83 2.80 -0.83
N GLU A 80 -3.81 3.91 -1.57
CA GLU A 80 -2.62 4.73 -1.77
C GLU A 80 -2.18 5.46 -0.49
N LEU A 81 -3.14 5.98 0.28
CA LEU A 81 -2.91 6.81 1.46
C LEU A 81 -1.92 6.19 2.48
N PRO A 82 -2.07 4.93 2.93
CA PRO A 82 -1.11 4.35 3.87
C PRO A 82 0.30 4.18 3.29
N ILE A 83 0.44 3.92 1.98
CA ILE A 83 1.76 3.87 1.35
C ILE A 83 2.39 5.25 1.29
N GLU A 84 1.63 6.28 0.91
CA GLU A 84 2.10 7.66 0.91
C GLU A 84 2.52 8.10 2.31
N PHE A 85 1.73 7.75 3.33
CA PHE A 85 2.05 8.01 4.73
C PHE A 85 3.35 7.31 5.14
N LEU A 86 3.53 6.02 4.81
CA LEU A 86 4.76 5.28 5.09
C LEU A 86 5.97 5.94 4.39
N LEU A 87 5.86 6.30 3.12
CA LEU A 87 6.94 6.97 2.38
C LEU A 87 7.27 8.33 2.97
N TRP A 88 6.26 9.09 3.40
CA TRP A 88 6.46 10.36 4.07
C TRP A 88 7.18 10.18 5.41
N LEU A 89 6.77 9.19 6.21
CA LEU A 89 7.42 8.83 7.47
C LEU A 89 8.89 8.42 7.25
N PHE A 90 9.16 7.51 6.31
CA PHE A 90 10.52 7.09 5.98
C PHE A 90 11.39 8.24 5.48
N ARG A 91 10.84 9.17 4.67
CA ARG A 91 11.56 10.37 4.25
C ARG A 91 11.90 11.27 5.44
N LEU A 92 10.99 11.42 6.39
CA LEU A 92 11.21 12.23 7.59
C LEU A 92 12.29 11.61 8.47
N LEU A 93 12.23 10.30 8.69
CA LEU A 93 13.28 9.56 9.40
C LEU A 93 14.64 9.68 8.69
N GLY A 94 14.69 9.46 7.37
CA GLY A 94 15.93 9.58 6.60
C GLY A 94 16.56 10.97 6.66
N ARG A 95 15.74 12.04 6.71
CA ARG A 95 16.25 13.41 6.90
C ARG A 95 16.84 13.63 8.29
N LEU A 96 16.24 13.05 9.33
CA LEU A 96 16.78 13.13 10.69
C LEU A 96 18.11 12.39 10.83
N PHE A 97 18.23 11.19 10.28
CA PHE A 97 19.49 10.45 10.28
C PHE A 97 20.59 11.14 9.46
N ARG A 98 20.25 11.69 8.28
CA ARG A 98 21.23 12.43 7.45
C ARG A 98 21.73 13.71 8.10
N SER A 99 21.03 14.25 9.09
CA SER A 99 21.46 15.44 9.81
C SER A 99 22.55 15.17 10.85
N ASN A 100 22.86 13.90 11.14
CA ASN A 100 23.92 13.51 12.08
C ASN A 100 25.24 13.12 11.38
N ASP A 101 25.24 12.99 10.04
CA ASP A 101 26.43 12.70 9.22
C ASP A 101 27.09 13.99 8.70
N GLY A 102 26.97 15.08 9.46
CA GLY A 102 27.71 16.32 9.25
C GLY A 102 29.14 16.19 9.76
N GLY A 103 30.00 15.54 8.97
CA GLY A 103 31.46 15.59 9.13
C GLY A 103 32.10 14.33 9.73
N PHE A 104 32.15 13.23 8.97
CA PHE A 104 33.34 12.38 9.02
C PHE A 104 34.26 12.85 7.91
N ASP A 105 35.19 13.75 8.24
CA ASP A 105 36.42 13.91 7.47
C ASP A 105 37.13 12.55 7.51
N ILE A 106 36.94 11.76 6.46
CA ILE A 106 37.76 10.58 6.20
C ILE A 106 39.00 11.09 5.46
N ASP A 107 39.90 11.69 6.22
CA ASP A 107 41.28 11.91 5.77
C ASP A 107 42.01 10.58 5.99
N LEU A 108 42.12 9.77 4.92
CA LEU A 108 42.95 8.57 4.86
C LEU A 108 43.77 8.58 3.55
#